data_AF-A0A9P5XWY9-F1
#
_entry.id   AF-A0A9P5XWY9-F1
#
_cell.length_a   1.000
_cell.length_b   1.000
_cell.length_c   1.000
_cell.angle_alpha   90.00
_cell.angle_beta   90.00
_cell.angle_gamma   90.00
#
_symmetry.space_group_name_H-M   'P 1'
#
loop_
_entity.id
_entity.type
_entity.pdbx_description
1 polymer ?
#
loop_
_entity_poly.entity_id
_entity_poly.type
_entity_poly.pdbx_seq_one_letter_code
_entity_poly.pdbx_strand_id
1 'polypeptide(L)'
;MSLLRFPGETGYPTFAPILYRDGQVGLNNLFRGDSLDKILLVTIYGPAVLTTGRKICQTDSPFHKVQKITPGSIAWAGIASCYGISPDIEFSPVGGITKINYDEDFHKYKKILIMGKDTLVMKELFQYFQHEIF
;
A
#
# COMPACT_ATOMS: atom_id res chain seq x y z
N MET A 1 -6.10 -18.01 -7.20
CA MET A 1 -5.60 -16.93 -8.09
C MET A 1 -4.45 -16.23 -7.37
N SER A 2 -3.32 -15.99 -8.05
CA SER A 2 -2.25 -15.17 -7.46
C SER A 2 -2.62 -13.70 -7.69
N LEU A 3 -2.70 -12.90 -6.62
CA LEU A 3 -2.96 -11.45 -6.72
C LEU A 3 -1.70 -10.64 -7.05
N LEU A 4 -0.57 -11.32 -7.29
CA LEU A 4 0.70 -10.68 -7.68
C LEU A 4 0.90 -10.57 -9.19
N ARG A 5 0.11 -11.26 -10.00
CA ARG A 5 0.22 -11.25 -11.47
C ARG A 5 -1.13 -11.45 -12.13
N PHE A 6 -1.32 -10.89 -13.32
CA PHE A 6 -2.56 -11.10 -14.06
C PHE A 6 -2.62 -12.53 -14.64
N PRO A 7 -3.83 -13.08 -14.87
CA PRO A 7 -3.97 -14.38 -15.53
C PRO A 7 -3.25 -14.39 -16.89
N GLY A 8 -2.38 -15.38 -17.09
CA GLY A 8 -1.59 -15.53 -18.32
C GLY A 8 -0.23 -14.83 -18.32
N GLU A 9 0.10 -14.04 -17.30
CA GLU A 9 1.43 -13.44 -17.17
C GLU A 9 2.43 -14.39 -16.48
N THR A 10 3.66 -14.41 -17.01
CA THR A 10 4.77 -15.18 -16.45
C THR A 10 5.58 -14.38 -15.43
N GLY A 11 5.61 -13.05 -15.56
CA GLY A 11 6.32 -12.13 -14.68
C GLY A 11 5.42 -11.46 -13.64
N TYR A 12 6.05 -10.67 -12.77
CA TYR A 12 5.37 -9.82 -11.79
C TYR A 12 5.35 -8.38 -12.32
N PRO A 13 4.18 -7.79 -12.61
CA PRO A 13 4.09 -6.42 -13.08
C PRO A 13 4.38 -5.42 -11.96
N THR A 14 4.93 -4.25 -12.31
CA THR A 14 5.09 -3.13 -11.37
C THR A 14 3.76 -2.77 -10.70
N PHE A 15 2.62 -2.86 -11.39
CA PHE A 15 1.30 -2.66 -10.78
C PHE A 15 0.55 -3.97 -10.67
N ALA A 16 0.82 -4.72 -9.60
CA ALA A 16 0.18 -6.00 -9.33
C ALA A 16 -1.35 -5.86 -9.11
N PRO A 17 -2.14 -6.91 -9.43
CA PRO A 17 -3.59 -6.93 -9.20
C PRO A 17 -4.02 -6.54 -7.78
N ILE A 18 -3.24 -6.91 -6.76
CA ILE A 18 -3.50 -6.57 -5.34
C ILE A 18 -3.60 -5.06 -5.08
N LEU A 19 -3.04 -4.22 -5.95
CA LEU A 19 -3.10 -2.76 -5.81
C LEU A 19 -4.45 -2.19 -6.27
N TYR A 20 -5.22 -2.95 -7.04
CA TYR A 20 -6.48 -2.48 -7.62
C TYR A 20 -7.66 -2.97 -6.78
N ARG A 21 -8.65 -2.09 -6.59
CA ARG A 21 -9.96 -2.50 -6.04
C ARG A 21 -10.54 -3.64 -6.86
N ASP A 22 -10.89 -4.74 -6.18
CA ASP A 22 -11.43 -5.96 -6.81
C ASP A 22 -10.55 -6.53 -7.95
N GLY A 23 -9.27 -6.18 -8.01
CA GLY A 23 -8.38 -6.51 -9.13
C GLY A 23 -8.70 -5.82 -10.46
N GLN A 24 -9.62 -4.84 -10.46
CA GLN A 24 -10.06 -4.15 -11.67
C GLN A 24 -9.08 -3.06 -12.08
N VAL A 25 -8.34 -3.30 -13.17
CA VAL A 25 -7.34 -2.38 -13.69
C VAL A 25 -7.98 -1.06 -14.13
N GLY A 26 -7.46 0.05 -13.60
CA GLY A 26 -7.88 1.40 -13.96
C GLY A 26 -7.35 2.43 -12.96
N LEU A 27 -7.12 3.66 -13.42
CA LEU A 27 -6.58 4.73 -12.57
C LEU A 27 -7.45 4.98 -11.33
N ASN A 28 -8.78 4.88 -11.49
CA ASN A 28 -9.74 5.08 -10.39
C ASN A 28 -9.66 4.00 -9.31
N ASN A 29 -9.17 2.81 -9.67
CA ASN A 29 -9.08 1.65 -8.80
C ASN A 29 -7.67 1.41 -8.26
N LEU A 30 -6.64 2.03 -8.84
CA LEU A 30 -5.25 1.90 -8.44
C LEU A 30 -5.02 2.45 -7.02
N PHE A 31 -4.26 1.72 -6.21
CA PHE A 31 -4.03 1.95 -4.78
C PHE A 31 -5.29 1.86 -3.91
N ARG A 32 -6.31 1.12 -4.35
CA ARG A 32 -7.55 0.88 -3.60
C ARG A 32 -7.80 -0.60 -3.32
N GLY A 33 -6.77 -1.43 -3.36
CA GLY A 33 -6.88 -2.84 -2.95
C GLY A 33 -7.21 -2.98 -1.47
N ASP A 34 -7.98 -4.02 -1.13
CA ASP A 34 -8.63 -4.22 0.18
C ASP A 34 -7.68 -4.45 1.38
N SER A 35 -6.38 -4.52 1.12
CA SER A 35 -5.34 -4.73 2.13
C SER A 35 -4.56 -3.47 2.48
N LEU A 36 -4.62 -2.42 1.66
CA LEU A 36 -3.73 -1.27 1.77
C LEU A 36 -4.04 -0.42 3.02
N ASP A 37 -5.32 -0.17 3.28
CA ASP A 37 -5.80 0.52 4.47
C ASP A 37 -5.45 -0.26 5.75
N LYS A 38 -5.66 -1.57 5.76
CA LYS A 38 -5.30 -2.46 6.87
C LYS A 38 -3.81 -2.45 7.15
N ILE A 39 -2.98 -2.49 6.10
CA ILE A 39 -1.52 -2.38 6.27
C ILE A 39 -1.14 -1.06 6.93
N LEU A 40 -1.75 0.05 6.52
CA LEU A 40 -1.49 1.35 7.15
C LEU A 40 -1.96 1.41 8.60
N LEU A 41 -3.16 0.89 8.88
CA LEU A 41 -3.67 0.79 10.25
C LEU A 41 -2.72 -0.02 11.14
N VAL A 42 -2.25 -1.18 10.68
CA VAL A 42 -1.30 -2.01 11.43
C VAL A 42 0.07 -1.34 11.56
N THR A 43 0.54 -0.65 10.52
CA THR A 43 1.82 0.07 10.54
C THR A 43 1.81 1.19 11.59
N ILE A 44 0.68 1.89 11.78
CA ILE A 44 0.57 3.07 12.64
C ILE A 44 0.10 2.71 14.06
N TYR A 45 -0.90 1.83 14.19
CA TYR A 45 -1.58 1.52 15.44
C TYR A 45 -1.29 0.09 15.96
N GLY A 46 -0.58 -0.73 15.20
CA GLY A 46 -0.33 -2.13 15.52
C GLY A 46 -1.52 -3.05 15.21
N PRO A 47 -1.35 -4.37 15.33
CA PRO A 47 -2.34 -5.37 14.87
C PRO A 47 -3.67 -5.35 15.64
N ALA A 48 -3.68 -4.90 16.90
CA ALA A 48 -4.88 -4.85 17.73
C ALA A 48 -5.98 -3.93 17.15
N VAL A 49 -5.62 -2.99 16.28
CA VAL A 49 -6.59 -2.12 15.60
C VAL A 49 -7.56 -2.91 14.72
N LEU A 50 -7.11 -4.02 14.13
CA LEU A 50 -7.93 -4.82 13.21
C LEU A 50 -9.00 -5.64 13.95
N THR A 51 -8.77 -5.95 15.23
CA THR A 51 -9.72 -6.73 16.03
C THR A 51 -10.61 -5.85 16.91
N THR A 52 -10.04 -4.77 17.44
CA THR A 52 -10.76 -3.89 18.39
C THR A 52 -11.44 -2.69 17.72
N GLY A 53 -11.02 -2.34 16.50
CA GLY A 53 -11.41 -1.09 15.82
C GLY A 53 -10.84 0.17 16.50
N ARG A 54 -10.09 0.02 17.60
CA ARG A 54 -9.57 1.16 18.37
C ARG A 54 -8.20 1.55 17.84
N LYS A 55 -8.12 2.77 17.28
CA LYS A 55 -6.88 3.41 16.83
C LYS A 55 -6.07 3.92 18.03
N ILE A 56 -5.50 3.01 18.82
CA ILE A 56 -4.69 3.34 20.00
C ILE A 56 -3.23 3.23 19.59
N CYS A 57 -2.51 4.35 19.67
CA CYS A 57 -1.07 4.36 19.46
C CYS A 57 -0.39 4.33 20.84
N GLN A 58 0.16 3.18 21.24
CA GLN A 58 0.88 3.02 22.51
C GLN A 58 2.34 3.44 22.36
N THR A 59 2.57 4.72 22.10
CA THR A 59 3.93 5.28 22.03
C THR A 59 4.02 6.48 22.96
N ASP A 60 4.93 6.39 23.92
CA ASP A 60 5.29 7.51 24.80
C ASP A 60 6.15 8.56 24.08
N SER A 61 6.39 8.39 22.77
CA SER A 61 7.16 9.34 21.97
C SER A 61 6.33 10.61 21.66
N PRO A 62 6.79 11.80 22.06
CA PRO A 62 6.16 13.07 21.68
C PRO A 62 6.24 13.36 20.17
N PHE A 63 7.01 12.55 19.42
CA PHE A 63 7.19 12.65 17.98
C PHE A 63 6.19 11.82 17.17
N HIS A 64 5.40 10.94 17.80
CA HIS A 64 4.39 10.15 17.09
C HIS A 64 3.10 10.96 16.86
N LYS A 65 3.23 12.02 16.07
CA LYS A 65 2.13 12.91 15.64
C LYS A 65 1.77 12.67 14.18
N VAL A 66 1.79 11.43 13.73
CA VAL A 66 1.30 11.13 12.38
C VAL A 66 -0.19 11.40 12.39
N GLN A 67 -0.61 12.45 11.68
CA GLN A 67 -2.01 12.90 11.62
C GLN A 67 -2.51 13.04 10.18
N LYS A 68 -1.62 12.81 9.21
CA LYS A 68 -1.92 13.04 7.81
C LYS A 68 -1.33 11.94 6.95
N ILE A 69 -2.13 11.48 5.99
CA ILE A 69 -1.67 10.55 4.97
C ILE A 69 -0.64 11.25 4.05
N THR A 70 0.40 10.52 3.66
CA THR A 70 1.40 11.01 2.71
C THR A 70 1.45 10.10 1.46
N PRO A 71 1.96 10.60 0.33
CA PRO A 71 2.25 9.75 -0.83
C PRO A 71 3.15 8.55 -0.47
N GLY A 72 4.11 8.77 0.43
CA GLY A 72 5.00 7.70 0.90
C GLY A 72 4.26 6.62 1.69
N SER A 73 3.26 6.98 2.48
CA SER A 73 2.44 6.04 3.23
C SER A 73 1.65 5.12 2.29
N ILE A 74 0.99 5.67 1.27
CA ILE A 74 0.23 4.86 0.31
C ILE A 74 1.17 3.98 -0.53
N ALA A 75 2.32 4.51 -0.97
CA ALA A 75 3.33 3.72 -1.67
C ALA A 75 3.87 2.56 -0.81
N TRP A 76 4.12 2.82 0.48
CA TRP A 76 4.50 1.80 1.47
C TRP A 76 3.44 0.70 1.55
N ALA A 77 2.17 1.08 1.70
CA ALA A 77 1.07 0.13 1.78
C ALA A 77 1.01 -0.79 0.55
N GLY A 78 1.19 -0.23 -0.64
CA GLY A 78 1.25 -0.99 -1.88
C GLY A 78 2.38 -2.03 -1.88
N ILE A 79 3.60 -1.61 -1.56
CA ILE A 79 4.75 -2.52 -1.56
C ILE A 79 4.67 -3.58 -0.47
N ALA A 80 4.27 -3.20 0.74
CA ALA A 80 4.05 -4.13 1.83
C ALA A 80 2.93 -5.14 1.49
N SER A 81 1.90 -4.73 0.74
CA SER A 81 0.86 -5.66 0.27
C SER A 81 1.41 -6.68 -0.72
N CYS A 82 2.25 -6.25 -1.67
CA CYS A 82 2.90 -7.13 -2.62
C CYS A 82 3.84 -8.13 -1.91
N TYR A 83 4.69 -7.64 -1.01
CA TYR A 83 5.59 -8.50 -0.24
C TYR A 83 4.83 -9.50 0.63
N GLY A 84 3.77 -9.05 1.33
CA GLY A 84 3.03 -9.87 2.29
C GLY A 84 2.34 -11.09 1.69
N ILE A 85 2.11 -11.11 0.37
CA ILE A 85 1.57 -12.28 -0.35
C ILE A 85 2.60 -12.94 -1.28
N SER A 86 3.84 -12.44 -1.26
CA SER A 86 4.94 -13.01 -2.05
C SER A 86 5.51 -14.25 -1.37
N PRO A 87 6.11 -15.17 -2.15
CA PRO A 87 6.92 -16.25 -1.59
C PRO A 87 8.29 -15.78 -1.09
N ASP A 88 8.64 -14.48 -1.17
CA ASP A 88 9.93 -14.00 -0.71
C ASP A 88 10.03 -14.07 0.82
N ILE A 89 11.13 -14.64 1.31
CA ILE A 89 11.36 -14.86 2.74
C ILE A 89 11.92 -13.63 3.48
N GLU A 90 12.48 -12.68 2.74
CA GLU A 90 13.09 -11.47 3.25
C GLU A 90 12.60 -10.26 2.47
N PHE A 91 12.28 -9.18 3.20
CA PHE A 91 11.89 -7.92 2.61
C PHE A 91 13.14 -7.10 2.21
N SER A 92 13.84 -7.61 1.22
CA SER A 92 14.99 -6.95 0.58
C SER A 92 14.55 -5.99 -0.53
N PRO A 93 15.41 -5.05 -0.99
CA PRO A 93 15.08 -4.16 -2.11
C PRO A 93 14.60 -4.89 -3.38
N VAL A 94 15.12 -6.09 -3.62
CA VAL A 94 14.68 -7.00 -4.68
C VAL A 94 14.35 -8.36 -4.06
N GLY A 95 13.19 -8.92 -4.41
CA GLY A 95 12.73 -10.22 -3.94
C GLY A 95 13.68 -11.35 -4.33
N GLY A 96 14.02 -12.23 -3.38
CA GLY A 96 14.94 -13.34 -3.60
C GLY A 96 14.40 -14.39 -4.57
N ILE A 97 13.10 -14.67 -4.51
CA ILE A 97 12.39 -15.67 -5.32
C ILE A 97 11.64 -14.98 -6.46
N THR A 98 10.84 -13.95 -6.14
CA THR A 98 9.99 -13.30 -7.15
C THR A 98 10.76 -12.41 -8.11
N LYS A 99 11.92 -11.91 -7.69
CA LYS A 99 12.68 -10.85 -8.36
C LYS A 99 11.90 -9.53 -8.54
N ILE A 100 10.81 -9.33 -7.78
CA ILE A 100 10.12 -8.03 -7.73
C ILE A 100 11.09 -6.99 -7.18
N ASN A 101 11.20 -5.84 -7.85
CA ASN A 101 12.04 -4.73 -7.39
C ASN A 101 11.24 -3.80 -6.48
N TYR A 102 11.05 -4.21 -5.22
CA TYR A 102 10.26 -3.49 -4.23
C TYR A 102 10.72 -2.03 -4.03
N ASP A 103 12.02 -1.79 -4.07
CA ASP A 103 12.58 -0.44 -3.92
C ASP A 103 12.24 0.45 -5.13
N GLU A 104 12.47 -0.05 -6.35
CA GLU A 104 12.14 0.72 -7.56
C GLU A 104 10.63 0.96 -7.69
N ASP A 105 9.82 -0.05 -7.39
CA ASP A 105 8.37 0.06 -7.44
C ASP A 105 7.85 1.04 -6.36
N PHE A 106 8.43 1.06 -5.16
CA PHE A 106 8.13 2.08 -4.14
C PHE A 106 8.33 3.50 -4.69
N HIS A 107 9.50 3.75 -5.31
CA HIS A 107 9.83 5.05 -5.87
C HIS A 107 8.90 5.43 -7.02
N LYS A 108 8.53 4.48 -7.88
CA LYS A 108 7.55 4.69 -8.95
C LYS A 108 6.18 5.05 -8.40
N TYR A 109 5.67 4.30 -7.41
CA TYR A 109 4.37 4.56 -6.80
C TYR A 109 4.33 5.95 -6.15
N LYS A 110 5.35 6.26 -5.34
CA LYS A 110 5.48 7.55 -4.68
C LYS A 110 5.53 8.69 -5.69
N LYS A 111 6.26 8.53 -6.79
CA LYS A 111 6.35 9.53 -7.87
C LYS A 111 4.98 9.77 -8.52
N ILE A 112 4.23 8.71 -8.85
CA ILE A 112 2.88 8.81 -9.42
C ILE A 112 1.94 9.56 -8.48
N LEU A 113 1.96 9.21 -7.19
CA LEU A 113 1.13 9.86 -6.18
C LEU A 113 1.47 11.35 -6.00
N ILE A 114 2.75 11.72 -6.08
CA ILE A 114 3.19 13.12 -6.02
C ILE A 114 2.75 13.89 -7.27
N MET A 115 2.99 13.33 -8.46
CA MET A 115 2.67 13.99 -9.73
C MET A 115 1.17 14.11 -9.96
N GLY A 116 0.40 13.12 -9.52
CA GLY A 116 -1.05 13.08 -9.68
C GLY A 116 -1.84 13.80 -8.59
N LYS A 117 -1.19 14.33 -7.54
CA LYS A 117 -1.84 14.84 -6.30
C LYS A 117 -2.97 15.85 -6.53
N ASP A 118 -2.92 16.60 -7.63
CA ASP A 118 -3.88 17.67 -7.93
C ASP A 118 -5.08 17.20 -8.77
N THR A 119 -5.01 15.99 -9.33
CA THR A 119 -6.11 15.35 -10.06
C THR A 119 -7.25 14.97 -9.11
N LEU A 120 -8.48 14.96 -9.63
CA LEU A 120 -9.66 14.59 -8.84
C LEU A 120 -9.53 13.18 -8.24
N VAL A 121 -9.12 12.21 -9.07
CA VAL A 121 -8.96 10.81 -8.68
C VAL A 121 -7.99 10.65 -7.50
N MET A 122 -6.84 11.32 -7.54
CA MET A 122 -5.86 11.24 -6.45
C MET A 122 -6.31 12.00 -5.22
N LYS A 123 -7.01 13.14 -5.35
CA LYS A 123 -7.59 13.85 -4.20
C LYS A 123 -8.58 12.96 -3.46
N GLU A 124 -9.46 12.27 -4.17
CA GLU A 124 -10.40 11.30 -3.60
C GLU A 124 -9.69 10.13 -2.94
N LEU A 125 -8.58 9.65 -3.53
CA LEU A 125 -7.75 8.60 -2.94
C LEU A 125 -7.15 9.06 -1.60
N PHE A 126 -6.53 10.25 -1.56
CA PHE A 126 -5.96 10.81 -0.33
C PHE A 126 -7.03 11.09 0.72
N GLN A 127 -8.20 11.58 0.34
CA GLN A 127 -9.33 11.78 1.26
C GLN A 127 -9.82 10.47 1.85
N TYR A 128 -9.97 9.43 1.03
CA TYR A 128 -10.30 8.09 1.48
C TYR A 128 -9.32 7.60 2.55
N PHE A 129 -8.02 7.57 2.25
CA PHE A 129 -7.03 7.13 3.24
C PHE A 129 -6.95 8.05 4.45
N GLN A 130 -7.12 9.36 4.28
CA GLN A 130 -7.14 10.28 5.42
C GLN A 130 -8.28 9.91 6.39
N HIS A 131 -9.47 9.63 5.87
CA HIS A 131 -10.65 9.25 6.68
C HIS A 131 -10.51 7.87 7.32
N GLU A 132 -10.08 6.87 6.55
CA GLU A 132 -9.95 5.50 7.07
C GLU A 132 -8.86 5.42 8.16
N ILE A 133 -7.74 6.12 7.96
CA ILE A 133 -6.59 6.02 8.85
C ILE A 133 -6.70 6.96 10.05
N PHE A 134 -7.19 8.19 9.89
CA PHE A 134 -7.29 9.19 10.96
C PHE A 134 -8.74 9.60 11.20
#